data_AF-A0A9P7ECC4-F1
#
_entry.id   AF-A0A9P7ECC4-F1
#
_cell.length_a   1.000
_cell.length_b   1.000
_cell.length_c   1.000
_cell.angle_alpha   90.00
_cell.angle_beta   90.00
_cell.angle_gamma   90.00
#
_symmetry.space_group_name_H-M   'P 1'
#
loop_
_entity.id
_entity.type
_entity.pdbx_description
1 polymer ?
#
loop_
_entity_poly.entity_id
_entity_poly.type
_entity_poly.pdbx_seq_one_letter_code
_entity_poly.pdbx_strand_id
1 'polypeptide(L)'
;MAGSSLVLLDAFLERFFIAPKAICLDIVGAHWNVWSSTSTINRVTSIRTAVLRPLLAFRNLRKLDFRAYQNYTLRWDDAVLLQMAKSWPLLEVLHLNRYDHSSRGVTPSAFASLLRHCPCLISVAIIVNWSTIDECDVSPDAPHRGSAHKALSEAFFGSPRIRHPTRIAAFLSAIAPNLESIVIWDPQFGREQQDSKKYINRWKCVCDLIKAFSVVCEQVRRMVLNAGEGVDGNESSYNHHGITQPAYETENGDAAIGEGDNGEDGEVSEEDSGSESESEYTSDESSEE
;
A
#
# COMPACT_ATOMS: atom_id res chain seq x y z
N MET A 1 -0.82 23.34 23.40
CA MET A 1 -2.24 23.23 23.02
C MET A 1 -2.53 21.86 22.36
N ALA A 2 -2.32 20.74 23.07
CA ALA A 2 -2.66 19.40 22.57
C ALA A 2 -4.01 18.87 23.11
N GLY A 3 -4.65 19.62 24.04
CA GLY A 3 -5.86 19.18 24.73
C GLY A 3 -7.13 19.22 23.88
N SER A 4 -7.24 20.11 22.90
CA SER A 4 -8.52 20.35 22.21
C SER A 4 -8.91 19.29 21.18
N SER A 5 -7.93 18.54 20.63
CA SER A 5 -8.21 17.52 19.61
C SER A 5 -8.72 16.20 20.19
N LEU A 6 -8.37 15.88 21.45
CA LEU A 6 -8.82 14.65 22.10
C LEU A 6 -10.27 14.75 22.56
N VAL A 7 -10.70 15.92 23.04
CA VAL A 7 -12.06 16.17 23.54
C VAL A 7 -13.13 15.96 22.45
N LEU A 8 -12.79 16.23 21.18
CA LEU A 8 -13.72 16.03 20.06
C LEU A 8 -13.89 14.56 19.67
N LEU A 9 -12.85 13.73 19.79
CA LEU A 9 -12.96 12.29 19.56
C LEU A 9 -13.79 11.62 20.65
N ASP A 10 -13.61 12.02 21.91
CA ASP A 10 -14.42 11.48 23.01
C ASP A 10 -15.91 11.85 22.87
N ALA A 11 -16.22 13.12 22.58
CA ALA A 11 -17.61 13.55 22.34
C ALA A 11 -18.24 12.91 21.09
N PHE A 12 -17.41 12.57 20.10
CA PHE A 12 -17.84 11.88 18.89
C PHE A 12 -18.13 10.41 19.17
N LEU A 13 -17.25 9.69 19.88
CA LEU A 13 -17.42 8.27 20.21
C LEU A 13 -18.65 8.00 21.08
N GLU A 14 -18.99 8.92 22.00
CA GLU A 14 -20.21 8.85 22.83
C GLU A 14 -21.51 8.81 22.00
N ARG A 15 -21.53 9.41 20.81
CA ARG A 15 -22.73 9.43 19.95
C ARG A 15 -22.90 8.21 19.04
N PHE A 16 -21.87 7.37 18.88
CA PHE A 16 -21.88 6.26 17.92
C PHE A 16 -22.42 4.93 18.49
N PHE A 17 -22.78 4.88 19.77
CA PHE A 17 -23.30 3.65 20.40
C PHE A 17 -24.72 3.22 19.98
N ILE A 18 -25.39 3.91 19.05
CA ILE A 18 -26.86 3.75 18.85
C ILE A 18 -27.28 2.94 17.60
N ALA A 19 -26.44 2.64 16.59
CA ALA A 19 -26.87 1.73 15.51
C ALA A 19 -25.71 1.05 14.73
N PRO A 20 -25.72 -0.30 14.55
CA PRO A 20 -24.57 -1.03 14.03
C PRO A 20 -24.54 -1.25 12.50
N LYS A 21 -25.35 -0.58 11.67
CA LYS A 21 -25.58 -1.05 10.28
C LYS A 21 -24.76 -0.41 9.15
N ALA A 22 -24.07 0.69 9.37
CA ALA A 22 -23.03 1.20 8.45
C ALA A 22 -22.36 2.39 9.12
N ILE A 23 -21.21 2.17 9.76
CA ILE A 23 -20.43 3.28 10.27
C ILE A 23 -19.65 3.82 9.07
N CYS A 24 -20.16 4.91 8.49
CA CYS A 24 -19.38 5.80 7.64
C CYS A 24 -18.78 6.84 8.58
N LEU A 25 -17.48 6.73 8.80
CA LEU A 25 -16.77 7.68 9.64
C LEU A 25 -16.07 8.69 8.74
N ASP A 26 -16.72 9.85 8.55
CA ASP A 26 -16.12 11.02 7.91
C ASP A 26 -15.56 11.93 9.00
N ILE A 27 -14.26 11.78 9.28
CA ILE A 27 -13.56 12.76 10.13
C ILE A 27 -13.05 13.87 9.21
N VAL A 28 -13.91 14.86 9.00
CA VAL A 28 -13.51 16.13 8.38
C VAL A 28 -12.95 16.99 9.51
N GLY A 29 -11.63 17.23 9.51
CA GLY A 29 -11.04 18.19 10.43
C GLY A 29 -11.77 19.53 10.30
N ALA A 30 -12.36 20.04 11.38
CA ALA A 30 -13.12 21.28 11.28
C ALA A 30 -12.22 22.39 10.71
N HIS A 31 -12.71 23.04 9.64
CA HIS A 31 -12.13 24.22 9.06
C HIS A 31 -12.26 25.36 10.07
N TRP A 32 -11.30 25.49 10.97
CA TRP A 32 -11.18 26.70 11.77
C TRP A 32 -10.69 27.81 10.84
N ASN A 33 -11.66 28.51 10.22
CA ASN A 33 -11.47 29.81 9.60
C ASN A 33 -11.04 30.82 10.68
N VAL A 34 -9.81 30.69 11.18
CA VAL A 34 -9.14 31.79 11.84
C VAL A 34 -8.30 32.44 10.76
N TRP A 35 -8.92 33.40 10.09
CA TRP A 35 -8.28 34.31 9.15
C TRP A 35 -7.38 35.28 9.94
N SER A 36 -6.38 34.76 10.66
CA SER A 36 -5.39 35.59 11.36
C SER A 36 -4.21 35.81 10.43
N SER A 37 -4.17 36.98 9.81
CA SER A 37 -3.16 37.49 8.87
C SER A 37 -1.76 37.69 9.46
N THR A 38 -1.20 36.71 10.18
CA THR A 38 0.20 36.81 10.65
C THR A 38 0.96 35.53 10.32
N SER A 39 1.83 35.66 9.32
CA SER A 39 2.87 34.71 8.92
C SER A 39 3.62 34.14 10.13
N THR A 40 3.18 33.00 10.67
CA THR A 40 3.89 32.35 11.77
C THR A 40 3.70 30.84 11.75
N ILE A 41 4.66 30.17 11.12
CA ILE A 41 5.07 28.76 11.30
C ILE A 41 3.99 27.70 11.01
N ASN A 42 4.04 27.14 9.79
CA ASN A 42 3.43 25.86 9.40
C ASN A 42 3.98 24.71 10.26
N ARG A 43 3.56 24.59 11.52
CA ARG A 43 3.86 23.39 12.32
C ARG A 43 2.92 22.28 11.86
N VAL A 44 3.45 21.34 11.09
CA VAL A 44 2.79 20.06 10.85
C VAL A 44 2.57 19.40 12.21
N THR A 45 1.31 19.29 12.61
CA THR A 45 0.92 18.63 13.85
C THR A 45 0.75 17.15 13.55
N SER A 46 1.63 16.33 14.14
CA SER A 46 1.52 14.89 14.00
C SER A 46 0.40 14.36 14.91
N ILE A 47 -0.60 13.75 14.29
CA ILE A 47 -1.64 13.00 15.02
C ILE A 47 -1.08 11.60 15.29
N ARG A 48 -1.12 11.17 16.56
CA ARG A 48 -0.69 9.83 16.96
C ARG A 48 -1.75 8.80 16.59
N THR A 49 -1.33 7.62 16.15
CA THR A 49 -2.21 6.47 15.86
C THR A 49 -3.08 6.03 17.04
N ALA A 50 -2.70 6.39 18.26
CA ALA A 50 -3.49 6.16 19.46
C ALA A 50 -4.93 6.68 19.34
N VAL A 51 -5.18 7.72 18.54
CA VAL A 51 -6.54 8.25 18.29
C VAL A 51 -7.44 7.27 17.54
N LEU A 52 -6.86 6.35 16.77
CA LEU A 52 -7.61 5.34 16.02
C LEU A 52 -7.89 4.09 16.84
N ARG A 53 -7.28 3.91 18.03
CA ARG A 53 -7.46 2.70 18.85
C ARG A 53 -8.92 2.39 19.17
N PRO A 54 -9.77 3.37 19.56
CA PRO A 54 -11.18 3.09 19.80
C PRO A 54 -11.89 2.53 18.56
N LEU A 55 -11.46 2.94 17.36
CA LEU A 55 -12.06 2.48 16.11
C LEU A 55 -11.77 1.01 15.81
N LEU A 56 -10.71 0.44 16.38
CA LEU A 56 -10.36 -0.97 16.19
C LEU A 56 -11.40 -1.94 16.77
N ALA A 57 -12.30 -1.46 17.65
CA ALA A 57 -13.40 -2.25 18.18
C ALA A 57 -14.52 -2.51 17.15
N PHE A 58 -14.64 -1.69 16.09
CA PHE A 58 -15.72 -1.79 15.11
C PHE A 58 -15.44 -2.86 14.05
N ARG A 59 -15.67 -4.15 14.38
CA ARG A 59 -15.45 -5.28 13.46
C ARG A 59 -16.28 -5.22 12.16
N ASN A 60 -17.40 -4.50 12.19
CA ASN A 60 -18.30 -4.29 11.04
C ASN A 60 -18.06 -2.97 10.31
N LEU A 61 -16.92 -2.31 10.53
CA LEU A 61 -16.57 -1.09 9.82
C LEU A 61 -16.39 -1.38 8.33
N ARG A 62 -17.20 -0.71 7.49
CA ARG A 62 -17.16 -0.85 6.02
C ARG A 62 -16.46 0.33 5.35
N LYS A 63 -16.56 1.53 5.93
CA LYS A 63 -15.98 2.74 5.33
C LYS A 63 -15.28 3.56 6.39
N LEU A 64 -14.00 3.86 6.13
CA LEU A 64 -13.22 4.82 6.88
C LEU A 64 -12.65 5.86 5.92
N ASP A 65 -13.08 7.10 6.06
CA ASP A 65 -12.54 8.23 5.30
C ASP A 65 -12.02 9.28 6.30
N PHE A 66 -10.70 9.30 6.44
CA PHE A 66 -9.99 10.22 7.32
C PHE A 66 -9.29 11.29 6.50
N ARG A 67 -9.84 12.50 6.52
CA ARG A 67 -9.32 13.66 5.79
C ARG A 67 -8.65 14.63 6.76
N ALA A 68 -7.33 14.45 6.90
CA ALA A 68 -6.49 15.45 7.52
C ALA A 68 -6.24 16.62 6.56
N TYR A 69 -6.43 17.85 7.04
CA TYR A 69 -6.03 19.05 6.32
C TYR A 69 -4.51 19.20 6.33
N GLN A 70 -3.95 20.01 5.42
CA GLN A 70 -2.52 20.17 5.11
C GLN A 70 -1.57 20.34 6.31
N ASN A 71 -2.07 20.71 7.48
CA ASN A 71 -1.27 20.92 8.69
C ASN A 71 -1.30 19.72 9.66
N TYR A 72 -2.00 18.64 9.33
CA TYR A 72 -2.09 17.44 10.14
C TYR A 72 -1.57 16.25 9.36
N THR A 73 -0.60 15.56 9.94
CA THR A 73 -0.09 14.31 9.40
C THR A 73 -0.40 13.20 10.39
N LEU A 74 -1.25 12.27 9.99
CA LEU A 74 -1.42 11.03 10.74
C LEU A 74 -0.26 10.10 10.39
N ARG A 75 0.65 9.90 11.34
CA ARG A 75 1.80 9.02 11.15
C ARG A 75 1.35 7.58 11.40
N TRP A 76 1.53 6.70 10.43
CA TRP A 76 1.35 5.26 10.61
C TRP A 76 2.53 4.52 9.98
N ASP A 77 2.72 3.30 10.43
CA ASP A 77 3.68 2.35 9.91
C ASP A 77 2.95 1.06 9.49
N ASP A 78 3.71 0.09 9.00
CA ASP A 78 3.23 -1.22 8.59
C ASP A 78 2.48 -1.96 9.71
N ALA A 79 2.96 -1.84 10.95
CA ALA A 79 2.38 -2.52 12.10
C ALA A 79 0.98 -1.98 12.43
N VAL A 80 0.81 -0.66 12.39
CA VAL A 80 -0.49 -0.02 12.62
C VAL A 80 -1.47 -0.35 11.50
N LEU A 81 -1.04 -0.27 10.23
CA LEU A 81 -1.92 -0.62 9.11
C LEU A 81 -2.36 -2.09 9.18
N LEU A 82 -1.43 -3.00 9.52
CA LEU A 82 -1.75 -4.41 9.71
C LEU A 82 -2.75 -4.63 10.85
N GLN A 83 -2.60 -3.91 11.96
CA GLN A 83 -3.54 -3.97 13.07
C GLN A 83 -4.94 -3.49 12.66
N MET A 84 -5.02 -2.39 11.91
CA MET A 84 -6.28 -1.87 11.35
C MET A 84 -6.94 -2.89 10.42
N ALA A 85 -6.18 -3.47 9.49
CA ALA A 85 -6.68 -4.46 8.54
C ALA A 85 -7.27 -5.69 9.26
N LYS A 86 -6.57 -6.22 10.27
CA LYS A 86 -7.05 -7.33 11.09
C LYS A 86 -8.28 -6.97 11.93
N SER A 87 -8.46 -5.69 12.24
CA SER A 87 -9.59 -5.21 13.04
C SER A 87 -10.85 -5.04 12.19
N TRP A 88 -10.71 -4.74 10.90
CA TRP A 88 -11.82 -4.40 9.99
C TRP A 88 -11.87 -5.33 8.77
N PRO A 89 -12.22 -6.61 8.95
CA PRO A 89 -12.23 -7.58 7.85
C PRO A 89 -13.29 -7.27 6.77
N LEU A 90 -14.34 -6.51 7.13
CA LEU A 90 -15.43 -6.13 6.22
C LEU A 90 -15.22 -4.75 5.57
N LEU A 91 -14.00 -4.21 5.65
CA LEU A 91 -13.68 -2.89 5.12
C LEU A 91 -13.77 -2.86 3.59
N GLU A 92 -14.50 -1.89 3.06
CA GLU A 92 -14.75 -1.66 1.63
C GLU A 92 -14.06 -0.40 1.12
N VAL A 93 -14.02 0.64 1.97
CA VAL A 93 -13.39 1.92 1.63
C VAL A 93 -12.43 2.31 2.74
N LEU A 94 -11.17 2.52 2.39
CA LEU A 94 -10.14 3.01 3.31
C LEU A 94 -9.44 4.21 2.70
N HIS A 95 -9.84 5.42 3.08
CA HIS A 95 -9.21 6.66 2.66
C HIS A 95 -8.55 7.36 3.83
N LEU A 96 -7.27 7.66 3.67
CA LEU A 96 -6.34 7.89 4.76
C LEU A 96 -5.27 8.88 4.26
N ASN A 97 -5.33 10.13 4.74
CA ASN A 97 -4.37 11.20 4.39
C ASN A 97 -4.15 11.38 2.88
N ARG A 98 -5.22 11.52 2.10
CA ARG A 98 -5.15 11.71 0.63
C ARG A 98 -4.23 12.86 0.18
N TYR A 99 -3.93 13.83 1.05
CA TYR A 99 -3.19 15.04 0.72
C TYR A 99 -1.84 15.19 1.43
N ASP A 100 -1.38 14.20 2.18
CA ASP A 100 -0.06 14.28 2.81
C ASP A 100 1.05 13.89 1.80
N HIS A 101 2.23 14.49 1.97
CA HIS A 101 3.41 14.29 1.13
C HIS A 101 4.52 13.52 1.86
N SER A 102 4.31 13.11 3.11
CA SER A 102 5.35 12.43 3.88
C SER A 102 5.61 11.01 3.34
N SER A 103 6.81 10.79 2.80
CA SER A 103 7.23 9.54 2.13
C SER A 103 7.62 8.42 3.10
N ARG A 104 7.44 8.59 4.41
CA ARG A 104 7.85 7.61 5.44
C ARG A 104 6.75 6.59 5.77
N GLY A 105 5.83 6.36 4.84
CA GLY A 105 4.64 5.54 5.05
C GLY A 105 4.73 4.14 4.44
N VAL A 106 3.96 3.22 5.03
CA VAL A 106 3.49 1.91 4.51
C VAL A 106 4.30 1.32 3.36
N THR A 107 4.94 0.17 3.59
CA THR A 107 5.60 -0.58 2.51
C THR A 107 4.60 -1.28 1.59
N PRO A 108 4.98 -1.65 0.35
CA PRO A 108 4.17 -2.49 -0.52
C PRO A 108 3.76 -3.81 0.15
N SER A 109 4.63 -4.38 1.01
CA SER A 109 4.33 -5.60 1.75
C SER A 109 3.18 -5.44 2.76
N ALA A 110 3.13 -4.31 3.45
CA ALA A 110 2.03 -3.96 4.34
C ALA A 110 0.73 -3.68 3.56
N PHE A 111 0.83 -3.07 2.36
CA PHE A 111 -0.32 -2.92 1.47
C PHE A 111 -0.88 -4.29 1.02
N ALA A 112 -0.03 -5.23 0.62
CA ALA A 112 -0.48 -6.59 0.31
C ALA A 112 -1.14 -7.28 1.52
N SER A 113 -0.61 -7.05 2.72
CA SER A 113 -1.19 -7.57 3.97
C SER A 113 -2.57 -6.96 4.28
N LEU A 114 -2.77 -5.67 3.99
CA LEU A 114 -4.07 -5.01 4.07
C LEU A 114 -5.08 -5.71 3.17
N LEU A 115 -4.75 -5.94 1.90
CA LEU A 115 -5.63 -6.63 0.95
C LEU A 115 -5.97 -8.04 1.43
N ARG A 116 -4.98 -8.79 1.94
CA ARG A 116 -5.20 -10.15 2.47
C ARG A 116 -6.21 -10.17 3.62
N HIS A 117 -6.21 -9.17 4.49
CA HIS A 117 -7.08 -9.11 5.66
C HIS A 117 -8.44 -8.43 5.39
N CYS A 118 -8.55 -7.64 4.33
CA CYS A 118 -9.77 -6.92 3.95
C CYS A 118 -10.25 -7.38 2.55
N PRO A 119 -10.84 -8.58 2.42
CA PRO A 119 -11.24 -9.15 1.12
C PRO A 119 -12.34 -8.34 0.41
N CYS A 120 -13.09 -7.51 1.13
CA CYS A 120 -14.13 -6.65 0.58
C CYS A 120 -13.65 -5.27 0.14
N LEU A 121 -12.34 -4.97 0.23
CA LEU A 121 -11.82 -3.62 -0.03
C LEU A 121 -11.93 -3.24 -1.51
N ILE A 122 -12.79 -2.28 -1.84
CA ILE A 122 -13.07 -1.86 -3.21
C ILE A 122 -12.28 -0.59 -3.58
N SER A 123 -12.10 0.33 -2.62
CA SER A 123 -11.41 1.60 -2.84
C SER A 123 -10.43 1.89 -1.71
N VAL A 124 -9.18 2.22 -2.07
CA VAL A 124 -8.12 2.55 -1.11
C VAL A 124 -7.47 3.88 -1.46
N ALA A 125 -7.22 4.73 -0.47
CA ALA A 125 -6.42 5.93 -0.61
C ALA A 125 -5.45 6.04 0.56
N ILE A 126 -4.20 5.62 0.37
CA ILE A 126 -3.13 5.60 1.37
C ILE A 126 -1.81 6.04 0.73
N ILE A 127 -0.82 6.46 1.51
CA ILE A 127 0.52 6.74 0.99
C ILE A 127 1.37 5.48 1.15
N VAL A 128 1.90 4.95 0.03
CA VAL A 128 2.77 3.77 0.03
C VAL A 128 4.18 4.17 -0.37
N ASN A 129 5.19 3.80 0.43
CA ASN A 129 6.58 4.02 0.04
C ASN A 129 7.07 3.00 -0.98
N TRP A 130 6.93 3.34 -2.26
CA TRP A 130 7.37 2.51 -3.38
C TRP A 130 8.90 2.41 -3.54
N SER A 131 9.73 3.16 -2.81
CA SER A 131 11.19 3.02 -2.94
C SER A 131 11.68 1.62 -2.57
N THR A 132 10.97 0.94 -1.67
CA THR A 132 11.30 -0.41 -1.20
C THR A 132 11.08 -1.49 -2.27
N ILE A 133 10.33 -1.19 -3.35
CA ILE A 133 10.17 -2.12 -4.47
C ILE A 133 11.44 -2.18 -5.35
N ASP A 134 12.34 -1.22 -5.17
CA ASP A 134 13.61 -1.16 -5.90
C ASP A 134 14.66 -2.07 -5.24
N GLU A 135 14.57 -2.20 -3.91
CA GLU A 135 15.49 -2.95 -3.05
C GLU A 135 15.14 -4.44 -2.98
N CYS A 136 13.85 -4.77 -3.02
CA CYS A 136 13.41 -6.16 -3.08
C CYS A 136 13.39 -6.62 -4.54
N ASP A 137 14.21 -7.62 -4.87
CA ASP A 137 13.86 -8.52 -5.96
C ASP A 137 12.46 -9.04 -5.66
N VAL A 138 11.49 -8.63 -6.48
CA VAL A 138 10.15 -9.23 -6.45
C VAL A 138 10.41 -10.69 -6.76
N SER A 139 10.59 -11.49 -5.70
CA SER A 139 10.84 -12.91 -5.87
C SER A 139 9.70 -13.41 -6.76
N PRO A 140 10.00 -14.16 -7.84
CA PRO A 140 8.95 -14.76 -8.65
C PRO A 140 7.99 -15.62 -7.81
N ASP A 141 8.37 -15.96 -6.58
CA ASP A 141 7.55 -16.67 -5.58
C ASP A 141 6.73 -15.77 -4.62
N ALA A 142 6.92 -14.45 -4.62
CA ALA A 142 6.18 -13.54 -3.75
C ALA A 142 4.75 -13.29 -4.26
N PRO A 143 3.72 -13.15 -3.40
CA PRO A 143 3.07 -14.14 -2.54
C PRO A 143 1.90 -14.81 -3.28
N HIS A 144 2.17 -15.74 -4.22
CA HIS A 144 1.15 -16.29 -5.12
C HIS A 144 0.46 -17.57 -4.62
N ARG A 145 0.70 -18.00 -3.38
CA ARG A 145 0.05 -19.17 -2.78
C ARG A 145 -1.40 -18.91 -2.31
N GLY A 146 -2.24 -18.25 -3.12
CA GLY A 146 -3.66 -18.62 -3.10
C GLY A 146 -4.76 -17.57 -3.18
N SER A 147 -4.52 -16.25 -3.20
CA SER A 147 -5.64 -15.31 -3.41
C SER A 147 -5.19 -13.93 -3.84
N ALA A 148 -5.22 -13.67 -5.13
CA ALA A 148 -5.22 -12.29 -5.63
C ALA A 148 -6.51 -11.59 -5.17
N HIS A 149 -6.41 -10.31 -4.81
CA HIS A 149 -7.55 -9.51 -4.37
C HIS A 149 -8.40 -9.09 -5.56
N LYS A 150 -9.64 -9.56 -5.61
CA LYS A 150 -10.53 -9.36 -6.77
C LYS A 150 -11.50 -8.21 -6.63
N ALA A 151 -11.66 -7.64 -5.43
CA ALA A 151 -12.64 -6.59 -5.18
C ALA A 151 -12.07 -5.18 -5.34
N LEU A 152 -10.75 -4.99 -5.19
CA LEU A 152 -10.12 -3.69 -5.32
C LEU A 152 -10.17 -3.21 -6.78
N SER A 153 -10.89 -2.12 -7.05
CA SER A 153 -11.03 -1.51 -8.37
C SER A 153 -10.46 -0.09 -8.46
N GLU A 154 -10.34 0.60 -7.31
CA GLU A 154 -9.83 1.97 -7.24
C GLU A 154 -8.73 2.10 -6.19
N ALA A 155 -7.62 2.74 -6.57
CA ALA A 155 -6.54 3.05 -5.65
C ALA A 155 -6.03 4.49 -5.80
N PHE A 156 -5.58 5.06 -4.69
CA PHE A 156 -4.85 6.31 -4.63
C PHE A 156 -3.64 6.09 -3.71
N PHE A 157 -2.42 6.24 -4.23
CA PHE A 157 -1.20 5.90 -3.49
C PHE A 157 -0.44 7.11 -2.92
N GLY A 158 -1.05 8.30 -2.94
CA GLY A 158 -0.36 9.57 -2.68
C GLY A 158 0.72 9.86 -3.72
N SER A 159 1.52 10.91 -3.52
CA SER A 159 2.69 11.19 -4.39
C SER A 159 4.03 10.84 -3.72
N PRO A 160 4.39 9.56 -3.62
CA PRO A 160 5.78 9.13 -3.48
C PRO A 160 6.42 9.14 -4.87
N ARG A 161 7.63 9.66 -4.93
CA ARG A 161 8.48 9.66 -6.13
C ARG A 161 8.70 8.22 -6.60
N ILE A 162 8.05 7.80 -7.68
CA ILE A 162 8.26 6.45 -8.24
C ILE A 162 9.41 6.44 -9.23
N ARG A 163 10.29 5.44 -9.16
CA ARG A 163 11.44 5.27 -10.07
C ARG A 163 11.15 4.25 -11.16
N HIS A 164 10.56 3.10 -10.81
CA HIS A 164 10.34 1.96 -11.71
C HIS A 164 8.85 1.67 -11.90
N PRO A 165 8.16 2.39 -12.81
CA PRO A 165 6.72 2.21 -13.02
C PRO A 165 6.34 0.76 -13.38
N THR A 166 7.18 0.06 -14.16
CA THR A 166 6.94 -1.33 -14.53
C THR A 166 6.89 -2.30 -13.36
N ARG A 167 7.82 -2.16 -12.40
CA ARG A 167 7.85 -3.03 -11.21
C ARG A 167 6.61 -2.82 -10.33
N ILE A 168 6.20 -1.56 -10.16
CA ILE A 168 4.99 -1.20 -9.42
C ILE A 168 3.75 -1.76 -10.10
N ALA A 169 3.63 -1.60 -11.41
CA ALA A 169 2.50 -2.12 -12.18
C ALA A 169 2.41 -3.66 -12.10
N ALA A 170 3.54 -4.35 -12.19
CA ALA A 170 3.59 -5.81 -12.08
C ALA A 170 3.16 -6.27 -10.69
N PHE A 171 3.69 -5.64 -9.64
CA PHE A 171 3.30 -5.90 -8.26
C PHE A 171 1.81 -5.68 -8.02
N LEU A 172 1.27 -4.53 -8.44
CA LEU A 172 -0.15 -4.21 -8.29
C LEU A 172 -1.04 -5.19 -9.05
N SER A 173 -0.67 -5.55 -10.29
CA SER A 173 -1.44 -6.50 -11.11
C SER A 173 -1.45 -7.90 -10.50
N ALA A 174 -0.36 -8.29 -9.83
CA ALA A 174 -0.27 -9.57 -9.14
C ALA A 174 -1.19 -9.63 -7.91
N ILE A 175 -1.20 -8.59 -7.07
CA ILE A 175 -1.97 -8.59 -5.81
C ILE A 175 -3.42 -8.13 -5.98
N ALA A 176 -3.72 -7.32 -6.99
CA ALA A 176 -5.02 -6.70 -7.27
C ALA A 176 -5.30 -6.64 -8.78
N PRO A 177 -5.54 -7.79 -9.44
CA PRO A 177 -5.69 -7.89 -10.90
C PRO A 177 -6.90 -7.13 -11.47
N ASN A 178 -7.89 -6.80 -10.63
CA ASN A 178 -9.08 -6.06 -11.01
C ASN A 178 -8.95 -4.55 -10.73
N LEU A 179 -7.75 -4.06 -10.42
CA LEU A 179 -7.50 -2.65 -10.23
C LEU A 179 -7.65 -1.91 -11.57
N GLU A 180 -8.73 -1.14 -11.73
CA GLU A 180 -9.09 -0.46 -12.97
C GLU A 180 -8.53 0.96 -13.03
N SER A 181 -8.51 1.64 -11.88
CA SER A 181 -8.18 3.05 -11.77
C SER A 181 -7.20 3.32 -10.66
N ILE A 182 -6.11 4.01 -11.00
CA ILE A 182 -5.25 4.69 -10.02
C ILE A 182 -5.51 6.18 -10.16
N VAL A 183 -6.13 6.76 -9.13
CA VAL A 183 -6.36 8.20 -9.08
C VAL A 183 -5.02 8.88 -8.80
N ILE A 184 -4.57 9.66 -9.77
CA ILE A 184 -3.34 10.45 -9.65
C ILE A 184 -3.68 11.74 -8.89
N TRP A 185 -2.77 12.16 -8.01
CA TRP A 185 -2.90 13.43 -7.30
C TRP A 185 -3.06 14.60 -8.28
N ASP A 186 -4.04 15.46 -8.01
CA ASP A 186 -4.30 16.64 -8.84
C ASP A 186 -3.30 17.76 -8.47
N PRO A 187 -2.45 18.18 -9.43
CA PRO A 187 -1.45 19.23 -9.22
C PRO A 187 -2.00 20.56 -8.73
N GLN A 188 -3.30 20.82 -8.89
CA GLN A 188 -3.95 22.04 -8.41
C GLN A 188 -3.94 22.18 -6.88
N PHE A 189 -3.74 21.08 -6.13
CA PHE A 189 -3.87 21.09 -4.67
C PHE A 189 -2.55 21.17 -3.89
N GLY A 190 -1.42 21.45 -4.55
CA GLY A 190 -0.13 21.53 -3.85
C GLY A 190 0.82 22.55 -4.44
N ARG A 191 1.77 22.95 -3.60
CA ARG A 191 2.80 23.94 -3.94
C ARG A 191 3.68 23.38 -5.05
N GLU A 192 3.50 23.96 -6.24
CA GLU A 192 4.40 24.05 -7.39
C GLU A 192 5.75 23.30 -7.21
N GLN A 193 5.75 22.00 -7.52
CA GLN A 193 6.98 21.26 -7.74
C GLN A 193 7.14 21.07 -9.25
N GLN A 194 8.23 21.63 -9.81
CA GLN A 194 8.64 21.44 -11.21
C GLN A 194 8.72 19.95 -11.61
N ASP A 195 8.99 19.06 -10.65
CA ASP A 195 9.04 17.61 -10.88
C ASP A 195 7.66 16.92 -10.99
N SER A 196 6.56 17.61 -10.70
CA SER A 196 5.21 17.03 -10.68
C SER A 196 4.84 16.38 -12.02
N LYS A 197 5.14 17.04 -13.14
CA LYS A 197 4.88 16.54 -14.49
C LYS A 197 5.59 15.21 -14.76
N LYS A 198 6.83 15.07 -14.30
CA LYS A 198 7.62 13.84 -14.45
C LYS A 198 6.98 12.67 -13.72
N TYR A 199 6.54 12.87 -12.48
CA TYR A 199 5.88 11.81 -11.69
C TYR A 199 4.48 11.48 -12.20
N ILE A 200 3.72 12.47 -12.66
CA ILE A 200 2.41 12.26 -13.31
C ILE A 200 2.56 11.33 -14.51
N ASN A 201 3.56 11.57 -15.36
CA ASN A 201 3.79 10.71 -16.53
C ASN A 201 4.19 9.29 -16.13
N ARG A 202 4.97 9.11 -15.05
CA ARG A 202 5.30 7.77 -14.54
C ARG A 202 4.06 7.04 -14.01
N TRP A 203 3.19 7.74 -13.27
CA TRP A 203 1.95 7.14 -12.76
C TRP A 203 0.96 6.80 -13.89
N LYS A 204 0.88 7.63 -14.94
CA LYS A 204 0.14 7.29 -16.17
C LYS A 204 0.68 6.00 -16.78
N CYS A 205 2.00 5.85 -16.87
CA CYS A 205 2.62 4.61 -17.34
C CYS A 205 2.26 3.40 -16.47
N VAL A 206 2.20 3.55 -15.14
CA VAL A 206 1.71 2.48 -14.24
C VAL A 206 0.27 2.08 -14.59
N CYS A 207 -0.63 3.05 -14.80
CA CYS A 207 -2.03 2.78 -15.17
C CYS A 207 -2.14 2.01 -16.48
N ASP A 208 -1.38 2.41 -17.50
CA ASP A 208 -1.39 1.75 -18.81
C ASP A 208 -0.84 0.32 -18.71
N LEU A 209 0.21 0.11 -17.92
CA LEU A 209 0.80 -1.22 -17.70
C LEU A 209 -0.12 -2.15 -16.91
N ILE A 210 -0.84 -1.66 -15.90
CA ILE A 210 -1.82 -2.49 -15.15
C ILE A 210 -2.91 -3.01 -16.09
N LYS A 211 -3.42 -2.17 -16.99
CA LYS A 211 -4.41 -2.59 -18.01
C LYS A 211 -3.83 -3.64 -18.95
N ALA A 212 -2.58 -3.49 -19.37
CA ALA A 212 -1.92 -4.49 -20.21
C ALA A 212 -1.72 -5.82 -19.46
N PHE A 213 -1.24 -5.77 -18.21
CA PHE A 213 -1.01 -6.94 -17.39
C PHE A 213 -2.29 -7.67 -17.00
N SER A 214 -3.40 -6.97 -16.74
CA SER A 214 -4.68 -7.62 -16.43
C SER A 214 -5.17 -8.49 -17.60
N VAL A 215 -5.02 -8.02 -18.85
CA VAL A 215 -5.33 -8.79 -20.06
C VAL A 215 -4.46 -10.04 -20.16
N VAL A 216 -3.15 -9.91 -19.94
CA VAL A 216 -2.20 -11.03 -19.99
C VAL A 216 -2.51 -12.05 -18.90
N CYS A 217 -2.73 -11.61 -17.66
CA CYS A 217 -3.09 -12.49 -16.55
C CYS A 217 -4.38 -13.25 -16.83
N GLU A 218 -5.38 -12.62 -17.44
CA GLU A 218 -6.63 -13.29 -17.78
C GLU A 218 -6.48 -14.28 -18.93
N GLN A 219 -5.62 -14.00 -19.91
CA GLN A 219 -5.27 -14.96 -20.95
C GLN A 219 -4.57 -16.20 -20.35
N VAL A 220 -3.61 -16.00 -19.45
CA VAL A 220 -2.92 -17.10 -18.76
C VAL A 220 -3.90 -17.95 -17.95
N ARG A 221 -4.83 -17.33 -17.21
CA ARG A 221 -5.87 -18.08 -16.46
C ARG A 221 -6.73 -18.94 -17.38
N ARG A 222 -7.17 -18.40 -18.51
CA ARG A 222 -7.95 -19.16 -19.50
C ARG A 222 -7.15 -20.33 -20.08
N MET A 223 -5.86 -20.15 -20.35
CA MET A 223 -5.00 -21.24 -20.82
C MET A 223 -4.87 -22.37 -19.79
N VAL A 224 -4.71 -22.03 -18.51
CA VAL A 224 -4.61 -23.01 -17.42
C VAL A 224 -5.91 -23.80 -17.24
N LEU A 225 -7.07 -23.14 -17.32
CA LEU A 225 -8.37 -23.82 -17.22
C LEU A 225 -8.59 -24.80 -18.39
N ASN A 226 -8.27 -24.38 -19.61
CA ASN A 226 -8.44 -25.23 -20.80
C ASN A 226 -7.50 -26.44 -20.82
N ALA A 227 -6.32 -26.34 -20.19
CA ALA A 227 -5.37 -27.45 -20.10
C ALA A 227 -5.83 -28.56 -19.14
N GLY A 228 -6.71 -28.26 -18.18
CA GLY A 228 -7.21 -29.22 -17.19
C GLY A 228 -8.38 -30.09 -17.64
N GLU A 229 -9.12 -29.70 -18.69
CA GLU A 229 -10.33 -30.41 -19.16
C GLU A 229 -10.06 -31.56 -20.15
N GLY A 230 -8.79 -31.83 -20.51
CA GLY A 230 -8.43 -32.74 -21.61
C GLY A 230 -8.20 -34.22 -21.27
N VAL A 231 -8.31 -34.66 -20.01
CA VAL A 231 -7.84 -36.00 -19.58
C VAL A 231 -8.81 -36.70 -18.62
N ASP A 232 -10.09 -36.80 -18.95
CA ASP A 232 -11.01 -37.65 -18.17
C ASP A 232 -11.96 -38.46 -19.05
N GLY A 233 -11.37 -39.21 -19.98
CA GLY A 233 -12.12 -39.94 -20.98
C GLY A 233 -11.48 -41.22 -21.47
N ASN A 234 -10.78 -42.00 -20.62
CA ASN A 234 -10.65 -43.45 -20.84
C ASN A 234 -10.04 -44.24 -19.66
N GLU A 235 -10.56 -44.15 -18.43
CA GLU A 235 -10.23 -45.17 -17.42
C GLU A 235 -11.21 -46.34 -17.51
N SER A 236 -10.90 -47.20 -18.47
CA SER A 236 -11.40 -48.57 -18.57
C SER A 236 -11.11 -49.31 -17.26
N SER A 237 -12.19 -49.65 -16.56
CA SER A 237 -12.37 -50.85 -15.73
C SER A 237 -11.24 -51.90 -15.89
N TYR A 238 -10.27 -51.90 -14.98
CA TYR A 238 -9.55 -53.12 -14.61
C TYR A 238 -9.46 -53.27 -13.10
N ASN A 239 -10.27 -54.19 -12.59
CA ASN A 239 -10.08 -54.86 -11.32
C ASN A 239 -8.68 -55.49 -11.25
N HIS A 240 -7.85 -55.17 -10.26
CA HIS A 240 -7.06 -56.22 -9.60
C HIS A 240 -6.43 -55.82 -8.25
N HIS A 241 -6.95 -56.47 -7.20
CA HIS A 241 -6.28 -57.15 -6.09
C HIS A 241 -5.30 -56.41 -5.17
N GLY A 242 -5.58 -56.59 -3.88
CA GLY A 242 -4.91 -55.94 -2.76
C GLY A 242 -3.42 -56.24 -2.67
N ILE A 243 -2.70 -55.21 -2.20
CA ILE A 243 -1.37 -55.36 -1.64
C ILE A 243 -1.34 -54.60 -0.32
N THR A 244 -1.01 -55.37 0.70
CA THR A 244 -0.82 -55.04 2.11
C THR A 244 0.16 -53.90 2.32
N GLN A 245 -0.18 -52.95 3.21
CA GLN A 245 0.75 -51.91 3.69
C GLN A 245 1.76 -52.50 4.67
N PRO A 246 3.07 -52.23 4.54
CA PRO A 246 4.00 -52.33 5.66
C PRO A 246 4.00 -51.02 6.46
N ALA A 247 3.87 -51.16 7.77
CA ALA A 247 4.12 -50.13 8.76
C ALA A 247 5.60 -49.71 8.70
N TYR A 248 5.86 -48.41 8.72
CA TYR A 248 7.14 -47.87 9.15
C TYR A 248 6.92 -47.10 10.46
N GLU A 249 7.44 -47.68 11.52
CA GLU A 249 7.75 -47.00 12.78
C GLU A 249 9.11 -46.30 12.65
N THR A 250 9.40 -45.48 13.65
CA THR A 250 10.74 -44.96 14.04
C THR A 250 11.33 -43.88 13.11
N GLU A 251 12.02 -42.85 13.58
CA GLU A 251 12.72 -42.66 14.85
C GLU A 251 13.07 -41.18 15.06
N ASN A 252 13.40 -40.89 16.32
CA ASN A 252 13.91 -39.66 16.88
C ASN A 252 15.13 -39.07 16.16
N GLY A 253 15.32 -37.75 16.31
CA GLY A 253 16.53 -37.05 15.90
C GLY A 253 16.65 -35.66 16.51
N ASP A 254 16.92 -35.60 17.81
CA ASP A 254 17.52 -34.44 18.48
C ASP A 254 18.90 -34.13 17.89
N ALA A 255 19.18 -32.87 17.54
CA ALA A 255 20.56 -32.36 17.47
C ALA A 255 20.65 -30.82 17.52
N ALA A 256 21.29 -30.34 18.60
CA ALA A 256 22.31 -29.26 18.71
C ALA A 256 22.12 -27.97 17.88
N ILE A 257 21.90 -26.81 18.51
CA ILE A 257 22.90 -25.93 19.16
C ILE A 257 24.18 -25.74 18.32
N GLY A 258 24.26 -24.59 17.66
CA GLY A 258 25.50 -24.07 17.06
C GLY A 258 25.49 -22.54 17.21
N GLU A 259 26.08 -22.05 18.30
CA GLU A 259 26.48 -20.65 18.45
C GLU A 259 27.68 -20.40 17.54
N GLY A 260 27.52 -19.47 16.59
CA GLY A 260 28.57 -19.00 15.70
C GLY A 260 28.75 -17.50 15.88
N ASP A 261 29.56 -17.16 16.88
CA ASP A 261 30.19 -15.86 17.07
C ASP A 261 31.23 -15.65 15.97
N ASN A 262 31.13 -14.56 15.22
CA ASN A 262 32.17 -14.04 14.35
C ASN A 262 31.98 -12.53 14.25
N GLY A 263 32.72 -11.81 15.09
CA GLY A 263 33.11 -10.45 14.80
C GLY A 263 34.04 -10.43 13.59
N GLU A 264 34.04 -9.32 12.86
CA GLU A 264 35.25 -8.74 12.31
C GLU A 264 34.95 -7.31 11.85
N ASP A 265 35.74 -6.41 12.42
CA ASP A 265 35.77 -4.98 12.17
C ASP A 265 36.30 -4.72 10.75
N GLY A 266 35.50 -4.03 9.93
CA GLY A 266 35.85 -3.61 8.58
C GLY A 266 35.86 -2.09 8.48
N GLU A 267 36.94 -1.48 8.96
CA GLU A 267 37.32 -0.09 8.73
C GLU A 267 37.76 0.06 7.26
N VAL A 268 37.01 0.78 6.43
CA VAL A 268 37.45 1.16 5.07
C VAL A 268 37.07 2.61 4.78
N SER A 269 38.13 3.43 4.85
CA SER A 269 38.56 4.51 3.97
C SER A 269 37.53 5.45 3.32
N GLU A 270 37.77 6.72 3.62
CA GLU A 270 37.41 7.94 2.87
C GLU A 270 37.95 7.94 1.42
N GLU A 271 37.59 9.01 0.69
CA GLU A 271 37.87 9.35 -0.72
C GLU A 271 36.68 9.00 -1.63
N ASP A 272 36.17 9.85 -2.53
CA ASP A 272 36.78 10.95 -3.27
C ASP A 272 35.69 11.90 -3.83
N SER A 273 36.14 13.09 -4.16
CA SER A 273 35.43 14.28 -4.62
C SER A 273 34.85 14.13 -6.03
N GLY A 274 33.60 14.54 -6.20
CA GLY A 274 32.95 14.63 -7.51
C GLY A 274 32.14 15.91 -7.63
N SER A 275 32.80 17.02 -7.89
CA SER A 275 32.20 18.30 -8.26
C SER A 275 31.74 18.26 -9.71
N GLU A 276 30.43 18.31 -9.97
CA GLU A 276 29.86 18.51 -11.31
C GLU A 276 29.07 19.83 -11.35
N SER A 277 29.79 20.84 -11.82
CA SER A 277 29.43 21.72 -12.95
C SER A 277 28.02 22.31 -12.98
N GLU A 278 27.94 23.57 -12.53
CA GLU A 278 26.88 24.52 -12.87
C GLU A 278 26.93 24.81 -14.39
N SER A 279 25.90 24.40 -15.13
CA SER A 279 25.69 24.85 -16.50
C SER A 279 24.81 26.11 -16.50
N GLU A 280 25.47 27.23 -16.73
CA GLU A 280 24.92 28.56 -16.96
C GLU A 280 24.04 28.56 -18.24
N TYR A 281 22.73 28.74 -18.08
CA TYR A 281 21.80 28.93 -19.20
C TYR A 281 21.74 30.43 -19.54
N THR A 282 22.45 30.83 -20.59
CA THR A 282 22.28 32.14 -21.24
C THR A 282 20.93 32.17 -21.94
N SER A 283 20.06 33.07 -21.52
CA SER A 283 18.81 33.38 -22.22
C SER A 283 19.11 34.35 -23.35
N ASP A 284 18.98 33.89 -24.60
CA ASP A 284 18.96 34.77 -25.78
C ASP A 284 17.62 35.50 -25.84
N GLU A 285 17.65 36.80 -25.56
CA GLU A 285 16.62 37.75 -25.97
C GLU A 285 16.70 37.93 -27.50
N SER A 286 15.77 37.32 -28.23
CA SER A 286 15.50 37.69 -29.62
C SER A 286 14.33 38.65 -29.65
N SER A 287 14.66 39.90 -29.93
CA SER A 287 13.75 40.99 -30.27
C SER A 287 13.48 40.94 -31.77
N GLU A 288 12.22 40.81 -32.19
CA GLU A 288 11.73 41.17 -33.54
C GLU A 288 10.31 41.72 -33.32
N GLU A 289 10.12 43.04 -33.37
CA GLU A 289 9.63 43.84 -34.53
C GLU A 289 8.18 43.53 -34.95
#